data_AF-A0A9E6TPW2-F1
#
_entry.id   AF-A0A9E6TPW2-F1
#
_cell.length_a   1.000
_cell.length_b   1.000
_cell.length_c   1.000
_cell.angle_alpha   90.00
_cell.angle_beta   90.00
_cell.angle_gamma   90.00
#
_symmetry.space_group_name_H-M   'P 1'
#
loop_
_entity.id
_entity.type
_entity.pdbx_description
1 polymer ?
#
loop_
_entity_poly.entity_id
_entity_poly.type
_entity_poly.pdbx_seq_one_letter_code
_entity_poly.pdbx_strand_id
1 'polypeptide(L)'
;MKGRNRPTADIYEVEKTMVTERVYSYFGYDGEVELPEEGVADCGGAPHYFWLREGGSTPEHGIYDLAPIDVILLDKVVEAEAIWRAWDLDYHAGKVELDSHPMRSGVNLHFANLMHEISAASSRLRADAFRRGAIFRPTQAYQVHASQFQGKRWPAPGLHSATLEVSWLNA
;
A
#
# COMPACT_ATOMS: atom_id res chain seq x y z
N MET A 1 48.02 -8.27 8.68
CA MET A 1 46.77 -7.69 8.15
C MET A 1 45.71 -8.78 8.15
N LYS A 2 44.71 -8.70 9.05
CA LYS A 2 43.49 -9.51 9.01
C LYS A 2 42.32 -8.53 9.14
N GLY A 3 41.63 -8.30 8.03
CA GLY A 3 40.42 -7.47 7.98
C GLY A 3 39.33 -8.14 8.81
N ARG A 4 38.80 -7.41 9.79
CA ARG A 4 37.63 -7.85 10.56
C ARG A 4 36.40 -7.68 9.67
N ASN A 5 35.86 -8.80 9.18
CA ASN A 5 34.43 -8.88 8.86
C ASN A 5 33.66 -8.57 10.15
N ARG A 6 32.96 -7.44 10.20
CA ARG A 6 31.91 -7.22 11.20
C ARG A 6 30.62 -7.91 10.73
N PRO A 7 29.88 -8.52 11.65
CA PRO A 7 28.82 -9.46 11.31
C PRO A 7 27.53 -8.75 10.88
N THR A 8 26.87 -9.35 9.90
CA THR A 8 25.50 -9.17 9.41
C THR A 8 24.40 -9.42 10.45
N ALA A 9 24.71 -9.38 11.75
CA ALA A 9 23.80 -9.73 12.83
C ALA A 9 22.84 -8.60 13.23
N ASP A 10 23.20 -7.33 12.96
CA ASP A 10 22.39 -6.17 13.40
C ASP A 10 21.08 -6.00 12.61
N ILE A 11 20.95 -6.56 11.41
CA ILE A 11 19.72 -6.41 10.60
C ILE A 11 18.67 -7.44 11.03
N TYR A 12 19.08 -8.68 11.32
CA TYR A 12 18.17 -9.78 11.67
C TYR A 12 17.55 -9.65 13.07
N GLU A 13 18.22 -8.98 14.02
CA GLU A 13 17.64 -8.77 15.36
C GLU A 13 16.65 -7.60 15.40
N VAL A 14 16.86 -6.56 14.59
CA VAL A 14 15.92 -5.43 14.48
C VAL A 14 14.60 -5.88 13.84
N GLU A 15 14.65 -6.76 12.83
CA GLU A 15 13.46 -7.31 12.16
C GLU A 15 12.54 -8.13 13.09
N LYS A 16 13.09 -8.75 14.14
CA LYS A 16 12.32 -9.62 15.05
C LYS A 16 11.41 -8.85 16.03
N THR A 17 11.49 -7.53 16.05
CA THR A 17 10.77 -6.63 16.98
C THR A 17 9.99 -5.51 16.29
N MET A 18 9.96 -5.49 14.96
CA MET A 18 9.21 -4.46 14.23
C MET A 18 7.71 -4.70 14.38
N VAL A 19 7.00 -3.68 14.86
CA VAL A 19 5.54 -3.67 14.84
C VAL A 19 5.11 -3.50 13.39
N THR A 20 4.29 -4.43 12.90
CA THR A 20 3.62 -4.28 11.60
C THR A 20 2.33 -3.52 11.78
N GLU A 21 2.08 -2.59 10.87
CA GLU A 21 0.91 -1.73 10.86
C GLU A 21 0.02 -2.09 9.68
N ARG A 22 -1.27 -1.81 9.85
CA ARG A 22 -2.29 -2.11 8.85
C ARG A 22 -2.20 -1.13 7.67
N VAL A 23 -2.29 -1.64 6.46
CA VAL A 23 -2.53 -0.85 5.25
C VAL A 23 -4.03 -0.88 4.90
N TYR A 24 -4.64 0.28 4.66
CA TYR A 24 -6.05 0.42 4.31
C TYR A 24 -6.28 0.51 2.81
N SER A 25 -5.39 1.19 2.10
CA SER A 25 -5.39 1.33 0.64
C SER A 25 -4.01 1.76 0.16
N TYR A 26 -3.71 1.49 -1.11
CA TYR A 26 -2.64 2.13 -1.85
C TYR A 26 -3.22 2.66 -3.15
N PHE A 27 -2.63 3.72 -3.70
CA PHE A 27 -3.05 4.29 -4.98
C PHE A 27 -1.93 4.08 -6.00
N GLY A 28 -2.29 3.57 -7.19
CA GLY A 28 -1.35 3.47 -8.31
C GLY A 28 -0.39 2.27 -8.30
N TYR A 29 -0.72 1.16 -7.63
CA TYR A 29 0.13 -0.02 -7.60
C TYR A 29 -0.45 -1.17 -8.44
N ASP A 30 0.37 -1.75 -9.32
CA ASP A 30 0.02 -2.89 -10.19
C ASP A 30 0.47 -4.25 -9.63
N GLY A 31 1.22 -4.26 -8.51
CA GLY A 31 1.45 -5.46 -7.72
C GLY A 31 2.69 -6.30 -8.03
N GLU A 32 3.55 -5.90 -8.97
CA GLU A 32 4.63 -6.79 -9.41
C GLU A 32 6.02 -6.48 -8.82
N VAL A 33 6.47 -5.22 -8.77
CA VAL A 33 7.91 -4.94 -8.53
C VAL A 33 8.19 -3.63 -7.78
N GLU A 34 7.17 -2.79 -7.59
CA GLU A 34 7.35 -1.43 -7.09
C GLU A 34 6.83 -1.29 -5.66
N LEU A 35 7.32 -0.28 -4.96
CA LEU A 35 6.78 0.11 -3.68
C LEU A 35 5.45 0.84 -3.88
N PRO A 36 4.48 0.72 -2.95
CA PRO A 36 3.29 1.56 -3.01
C PRO A 36 3.67 3.05 -3.06
N GLU A 37 3.38 3.73 -4.16
CA GLU A 37 3.77 5.14 -4.32
C GLU A 37 3.08 6.05 -3.31
N GLU A 38 1.83 5.77 -2.99
CA GLU A 38 1.09 6.45 -1.95
C GLU A 38 -0.11 5.60 -1.48
N GLY A 39 -0.68 5.97 -0.34
CA GLY A 39 -1.76 5.20 0.26
C GLY A 39 -2.11 5.67 1.67
N VAL A 40 -2.84 4.81 2.39
CA VAL A 40 -3.19 5.02 3.80
C VAL A 40 -2.83 3.78 4.60
N ALA A 41 -2.12 3.99 5.70
CA ALA A 41 -1.74 2.94 6.64
C ALA A 41 -1.68 3.51 8.07
N ASP A 42 -1.79 2.63 9.06
CA ASP A 42 -1.56 3.02 10.45
C ASP A 42 -0.07 3.33 10.68
N CYS A 43 0.23 4.28 11.56
CA CYS A 43 1.56 4.56 12.09
C CYS A 43 1.42 4.87 13.59
N GLY A 44 1.91 3.96 14.44
CA GLY A 44 1.68 4.06 15.88
C GLY A 44 0.21 3.83 16.25
N GLY A 45 -0.49 2.97 15.50
CA GLY A 45 -1.92 2.66 15.70
C GLY A 45 -2.90 3.77 15.31
N ALA A 46 -2.46 4.80 14.57
CA ALA A 46 -3.33 5.86 14.05
C ALA A 46 -3.16 6.01 12.52
N PRO A 47 -4.24 6.33 11.78
CA PRO A 47 -4.20 6.36 10.32
C PRO A 47 -3.40 7.56 9.80
N HIS A 48 -2.52 7.29 8.84
CA HIS A 48 -1.72 8.28 8.13
C HIS A 48 -1.83 8.08 6.62
N TYR A 49 -1.85 9.19 5.89
CA TYR A 49 -1.60 9.19 4.46
C TYR A 49 -0.08 9.16 4.26
N PHE A 50 0.40 8.27 3.38
CA PHE A 50 1.82 8.14 3.06
C PHE A 50 2.07 8.36 1.57
N TRP A 51 3.25 8.84 1.20
CA TRP A 51 3.75 8.83 -0.17
C TRP A 51 5.26 8.62 -0.22
N LEU A 52 5.71 7.87 -1.21
CA LEU A 52 7.09 7.56 -1.47
C LEU A 52 7.82 8.83 -1.87
N ARG A 53 8.89 9.12 -1.14
CA ARG A 53 9.82 10.20 -1.47
C ARG A 53 11.05 9.66 -2.18
N GLU A 54 11.56 8.54 -1.73
CA GLU A 54 12.78 7.92 -2.26
C GLU A 54 12.68 6.39 -2.15
N GLY A 55 12.90 5.68 -3.26
CA GLY A 55 13.04 4.23 -3.23
C GLY A 55 14.32 3.81 -2.51
N GLY A 56 14.30 2.70 -1.80
CA GLY A 56 15.46 2.17 -1.10
C GLY A 56 16.36 1.33 -1.98
N SER A 57 17.43 0.79 -1.36
CA SER A 57 18.37 -0.12 -2.00
C SER A 57 17.81 -1.53 -2.25
N THR A 58 16.65 -1.85 -1.67
CA THR A 58 15.92 -3.10 -1.89
C THR A 58 14.49 -2.78 -2.36
N PRO A 59 13.84 -3.66 -3.14
CA PRO A 59 12.49 -3.42 -3.68
C PRO A 59 11.39 -3.23 -2.64
N GLU A 60 11.66 -3.63 -1.40
CA GLU A 60 10.71 -3.64 -0.27
C GLU A 60 10.91 -2.46 0.70
N HIS A 61 11.97 -1.68 0.54
CA HIS A 61 12.31 -0.59 1.46
C HIS A 61 12.28 0.76 0.76
N GLY A 62 11.71 1.78 1.39
CA GLY A 62 11.71 3.15 0.89
C GLY A 62 11.62 4.20 1.99
N ILE A 63 11.85 5.47 1.64
CA ILE A 63 11.64 6.63 2.50
C ILE A 63 10.32 7.27 2.10
N TYR A 64 9.47 7.45 3.10
CA TYR A 64 8.12 7.97 2.96
C TYR A 64 7.95 9.25 3.77
N ASP A 65 7.16 10.15 3.23
CA ASP A 65 6.53 11.19 4.02
C ASP A 65 5.15 10.69 4.49
N LEU A 66 4.77 11.07 5.71
CA LEU A 66 3.52 10.72 6.35
C LEU A 66 2.83 11.98 6.86
N ALA A 67 1.50 11.99 6.82
CA ALA A 67 0.67 12.99 7.46
C ALA A 67 -0.53 12.31 8.15
N PRO A 68 -0.86 12.66 9.40
CA PRO A 68 -2.02 12.09 10.08
C PRO A 68 -3.30 12.47 9.33
N ILE A 69 -4.28 11.56 9.30
CA ILE A 69 -5.57 11.81 8.70
C ILE A 69 -6.70 11.67 9.72
N ASP A 70 -7.81 12.34 9.46
CA ASP A 70 -9.03 12.18 10.25
C ASP A 70 -9.85 10.97 9.79
N VAL A 71 -10.86 10.64 10.59
CA VAL A 71 -11.79 9.53 10.30
C VAL A 71 -12.59 9.77 9.03
N ILE A 72 -12.87 11.03 8.67
CA ILE A 72 -13.68 11.36 7.49
C ILE A 72 -12.92 10.99 6.21
N LEU A 73 -11.62 11.28 6.15
CA LEU A 73 -10.77 10.88 5.03
C LEU A 73 -10.53 9.37 5.04
N LEU A 74 -10.33 8.76 6.20
CA LEU A 74 -10.18 7.30 6.30
C LEU A 74 -11.41 6.57 5.76
N ASP A 75 -12.61 6.98 6.13
CA ASP A 75 -13.87 6.37 5.69
C ASP A 75 -14.00 6.41 4.16
N LYS A 76 -13.62 7.53 3.53
CA LYS A 76 -13.61 7.66 2.06
C LYS A 76 -12.65 6.68 1.39
N VAL A 77 -11.46 6.52 1.97
CA VAL A 77 -10.44 5.59 1.46
C VAL A 77 -10.90 4.15 1.58
N VAL A 78 -11.46 3.77 2.74
CA VAL A 78 -12.00 2.42 2.97
C VAL A 78 -13.16 2.13 2.01
N GLU A 79 -14.02 3.11 1.76
CA GLU A 79 -15.13 2.95 0.81
C GLU A 79 -14.65 2.82 -0.64
N ALA A 80 -13.69 3.65 -1.06
CA ALA A 80 -13.09 3.56 -2.38
C ALA A 80 -12.45 2.18 -2.59
N GLU A 81 -11.67 1.69 -1.62
CA GLU A 81 -11.06 0.36 -1.65
C GLU A 81 -12.11 -0.74 -1.77
N ALA A 82 -13.23 -0.65 -1.05
CA ALA A 82 -14.30 -1.63 -1.11
C ALA A 82 -14.96 -1.70 -2.50
N ILE A 83 -15.18 -0.55 -3.14
CA ILE A 83 -15.73 -0.48 -4.50
C ILE A 83 -14.74 -1.08 -5.51
N TRP A 84 -13.47 -0.68 -5.45
CA TRP A 84 -12.43 -1.20 -6.33
C TRP A 84 -12.31 -2.72 -6.20
N ARG A 85 -12.27 -3.22 -4.96
CA ARG A 85 -12.17 -4.66 -4.67
C ARG A 85 -13.36 -5.45 -5.20
N ALA A 86 -14.58 -4.94 -5.04
CA ALA A 86 -15.77 -5.62 -5.55
C ALA A 86 -15.70 -5.78 -7.07
N TRP A 87 -15.28 -4.71 -7.76
CA TRP A 87 -15.08 -4.74 -9.20
C TRP A 87 -13.95 -5.69 -9.63
N ASP A 88 -12.80 -5.64 -8.95
CA ASP A 88 -11.64 -6.50 -9.27
C ASP A 88 -12.01 -8.00 -9.21
N LEU A 89 -12.78 -8.39 -8.19
CA LEU A 89 -13.25 -9.76 -8.03
C LEU A 89 -14.22 -10.17 -9.15
N ASP A 90 -15.15 -9.30 -9.54
CA ASP A 90 -16.12 -9.59 -10.59
C ASP A 90 -15.48 -9.61 -11.99
N TYR A 91 -14.48 -8.74 -12.23
CA TYR A 91 -13.71 -8.70 -13.47
C TYR A 91 -12.93 -10.00 -13.66
N HIS A 92 -12.18 -10.43 -12.64
CA HIS A 92 -11.42 -11.68 -12.70
C HIS A 92 -12.31 -12.93 -12.70
N ALA A 93 -13.55 -12.84 -12.23
CA ALA A 93 -14.55 -13.89 -12.37
C ALA A 93 -15.25 -13.90 -13.75
N GLY A 94 -14.93 -12.95 -14.65
CA GLY A 94 -15.55 -12.82 -15.97
C GLY A 94 -17.01 -12.39 -15.92
N LYS A 95 -17.46 -11.76 -14.84
CA LYS A 95 -18.84 -11.27 -14.68
C LYS A 95 -19.04 -9.87 -15.24
N VAL A 96 -17.96 -9.09 -15.30
CA VAL A 96 -17.95 -7.74 -15.84
C VAL A 96 -16.76 -7.55 -16.76
N GLU A 97 -16.90 -6.66 -17.74
CA GLU A 97 -15.85 -6.33 -18.70
C GLU A 97 -14.94 -5.23 -18.16
N LEU A 98 -13.73 -5.08 -18.72
CA LEU A 98 -12.81 -4.00 -18.37
C LEU A 98 -13.45 -2.62 -18.49
N ASP A 99 -14.39 -2.47 -19.42
CA ASP A 99 -15.17 -1.26 -19.68
C ASP A 99 -16.05 -0.80 -18.52
N SER A 100 -16.28 -1.67 -17.53
CA SER A 100 -16.98 -1.35 -16.29
C SER A 100 -16.06 -0.86 -15.17
N HIS A 101 -14.77 -0.62 -15.45
CA HIS A 101 -13.82 -0.15 -14.45
C HIS A 101 -14.33 1.11 -13.73
N PRO A 102 -14.36 1.16 -12.37
CA PRO A 102 -14.99 2.26 -11.62
C PRO A 102 -14.43 3.65 -11.92
N MET A 103 -13.13 3.72 -12.24
CA MET A 103 -12.46 4.97 -12.65
C MET A 103 -12.83 5.46 -14.06
N ARG A 104 -13.46 4.63 -14.90
CA ARG A 104 -13.85 5.03 -16.26
C ARG A 104 -14.96 6.08 -16.17
N SER A 105 -14.80 7.15 -16.95
CA SER A 105 -15.73 8.29 -16.95
C SER A 105 -17.17 7.83 -17.16
N GLY A 106 -18.06 8.26 -16.25
CA GLY A 106 -19.49 7.97 -16.30
C GLY A 106 -19.92 6.59 -15.78
N VAL A 107 -18.98 5.72 -15.37
CA VAL A 107 -19.31 4.36 -14.89
C VAL A 107 -19.74 4.38 -13.42
N ASN A 108 -18.90 4.95 -12.54
CA ASN A 108 -19.21 5.05 -11.12
C ASN A 108 -18.87 6.46 -10.62
N LEU A 109 -19.86 7.37 -10.68
CA LEU A 109 -19.69 8.76 -10.26
C LEU A 109 -19.31 8.88 -8.78
N HIS A 110 -19.83 7.99 -7.93
CA HIS A 110 -19.52 7.98 -6.51
C HIS A 110 -18.04 7.67 -6.26
N PHE A 111 -17.55 6.59 -6.88
CA PHE A 111 -16.13 6.24 -6.81
C PHE A 111 -15.22 7.37 -7.35
N ALA A 112 -15.59 7.96 -8.49
CA ALA A 112 -14.85 9.09 -9.06
C ALA A 112 -14.81 10.30 -8.09
N ASN A 113 -15.92 10.59 -7.40
CA ASN A 113 -15.97 11.66 -6.39
C ASN A 113 -15.10 11.34 -5.18
N LEU A 114 -15.14 10.09 -4.66
CA LEU A 114 -14.26 9.66 -3.56
C LEU A 114 -12.79 9.88 -3.92
N MET A 115 -12.38 9.42 -5.11
CA MET A 115 -10.99 9.57 -5.58
C MET A 115 -10.58 11.03 -5.75
N HIS A 116 -11.50 11.89 -6.24
CA HIS A 116 -11.26 13.32 -6.32
C HIS A 116 -11.08 13.96 -4.94
N GLU A 117 -11.94 13.64 -3.97
CA GLU A 117 -11.87 14.15 -2.61
C GLU A 117 -10.59 13.70 -1.88
N ILE A 118 -10.21 12.42 -2.05
CA ILE A 118 -8.97 11.86 -1.50
C ILE A 118 -7.75 12.60 -2.09
N SER A 119 -7.71 12.78 -3.41
CA SER A 119 -6.61 13.49 -4.10
C SER A 119 -6.52 14.97 -3.67
N ALA A 120 -7.66 15.65 -3.52
CA ALA A 120 -7.70 17.02 -3.04
C ALA A 120 -7.22 17.12 -1.58
N ALA A 121 -7.54 16.14 -0.73
CA ALA A 121 -7.08 16.08 0.64
C ALA A 121 -5.57 15.80 0.72
N SER A 122 -5.06 14.82 -0.03
CA SER A 122 -3.63 14.48 -0.02
C SER A 122 -2.75 15.65 -0.44
N SER A 123 -3.20 16.45 -1.41
CA SER A 123 -2.50 17.67 -1.82
C SER A 123 -2.31 18.67 -0.67
N ARG A 124 -3.27 18.76 0.27
CA ARG A 124 -3.18 19.65 1.45
C ARG A 124 -2.27 19.05 2.53
N LEU A 125 -2.35 17.73 2.75
CA LEU A 125 -1.57 17.03 3.76
C LEU A 125 -0.06 17.11 3.54
N ARG A 126 0.38 17.24 2.29
CA ARG A 126 1.80 17.35 1.93
C ARG A 126 2.51 18.55 2.60
N ALA A 127 1.79 19.57 3.04
CA ALA A 127 2.37 20.73 3.73
C ALA A 127 2.81 20.42 5.17
N ASP A 128 2.15 19.47 5.84
CA ASP A 128 2.33 19.17 7.28
C ASP A 128 3.02 17.80 7.51
N ALA A 129 3.72 17.31 6.49
CA ALA A 129 4.28 15.96 6.47
C ALA A 129 5.53 15.80 7.35
N PHE A 130 5.73 14.60 7.91
CA PHE A 130 6.97 14.18 8.54
C PHE A 130 7.53 12.90 7.89
N ARG A 131 8.82 12.61 8.10
CA ARG A 131 9.52 11.51 7.41
C ARG A 131 9.65 10.24 8.25
N ARG A 132 9.53 9.09 7.59
CA ARG A 132 9.89 7.76 8.10
C ARG A 132 10.50 6.90 7.00
N GLY A 133 11.42 6.01 7.37
CA GLY A 133 11.72 4.86 6.54
C GLY A 133 10.57 3.86 6.63
N ALA A 134 10.36 3.01 5.64
CA ALA A 134 9.34 1.97 5.69
C ALA A 134 9.78 0.73 4.94
N ILE A 135 9.44 -0.43 5.49
CA ILE A 135 9.52 -1.70 4.77
C ILE A 135 8.10 -2.19 4.53
N PHE A 136 7.73 -2.37 3.26
CA PHE A 136 6.46 -2.96 2.85
C PHE A 136 6.66 -4.44 2.53
N ARG A 137 5.79 -5.28 3.07
CA ARG A 137 5.83 -6.73 2.81
C ARG A 137 4.43 -7.25 2.56
N PRO A 138 4.27 -8.23 1.66
CA PRO A 138 3.02 -8.98 1.62
C PRO A 138 2.86 -9.81 2.88
N THR A 139 1.64 -9.85 3.40
CA THR A 139 1.25 -10.70 4.54
C THR A 139 1.50 -12.17 4.25
N GLN A 140 1.60 -13.01 5.29
CA GLN A 140 1.69 -14.46 5.09
C GLN A 140 0.48 -15.02 4.32
N ALA A 141 -0.72 -14.49 4.60
CA ALA A 141 -1.95 -14.86 3.89
C ALA A 141 -1.86 -14.54 2.40
N TYR A 142 -1.31 -13.37 2.06
CA TYR A 142 -1.01 -13.01 0.67
C TYR A 142 -0.09 -14.02 0.01
N GLN A 143 1.04 -14.34 0.65
CA GLN A 143 2.04 -15.22 0.07
C GLN A 143 1.46 -16.62 -0.20
N VAL A 144 0.64 -17.12 0.73
CA VAL A 144 -0.09 -18.39 0.55
C VAL A 144 -1.06 -18.30 -0.63
N HIS A 145 -1.86 -17.23 -0.73
CA HIS A 145 -2.82 -17.05 -1.83
C HIS A 145 -2.10 -16.89 -3.19
N ALA A 146 -1.12 -16.00 -3.26
CA ALA A 146 -0.32 -15.72 -4.46
C ALA A 146 0.42 -16.96 -4.98
N SER A 147 0.86 -17.86 -4.09
CA SER A 147 1.52 -19.12 -4.49
C SER A 147 0.63 -20.00 -5.39
N GLN A 148 -0.69 -19.87 -5.30
CA GLN A 148 -1.65 -20.62 -6.13
C GLN A 148 -1.68 -20.12 -7.59
N PHE A 149 -1.09 -18.96 -7.85
CA PHE A 149 -1.07 -18.30 -9.16
C PHE A 149 0.35 -18.28 -9.78
N GLN A 150 1.29 -19.04 -9.21
CA GLN A 150 2.68 -19.09 -9.68
C GLN A 150 2.74 -19.45 -11.18
N GLY A 151 3.35 -18.56 -11.99
CA GLY A 151 3.47 -18.72 -13.44
C GLY A 151 2.29 -18.18 -14.28
N LYS A 152 1.28 -17.55 -13.66
CA LYS A 152 0.21 -16.82 -14.36
C LYS A 152 0.55 -15.33 -14.48
N ARG A 153 -0.02 -14.67 -15.50
CA ARG A 153 0.07 -13.20 -15.65
C ARG A 153 -0.68 -12.52 -14.52
N TRP A 154 -0.06 -11.48 -13.98
CA TRP A 154 -0.56 -10.59 -12.93
C TRP A 154 -1.54 -9.55 -13.52
N PRO A 155 -2.44 -8.96 -12.72
CA PRO A 155 -2.63 -9.19 -11.29
C PRO A 155 -3.31 -10.51 -10.93
N ALA A 156 -2.97 -11.06 -9.76
CA ALA A 156 -3.68 -12.23 -9.24
C ALA A 156 -5.02 -11.78 -8.62
N PRO A 157 -6.14 -12.44 -8.93
CA PRO A 157 -7.47 -12.03 -8.48
C PRO A 157 -7.56 -11.85 -6.96
N GLY A 158 -8.08 -10.69 -6.52
CA GLY A 158 -8.36 -10.44 -5.11
C GLY A 158 -7.13 -10.14 -4.25
N LEU A 159 -5.98 -9.83 -4.85
CA LEU A 159 -4.84 -9.25 -4.16
C LEU A 159 -5.03 -7.73 -4.04
N HIS A 160 -4.97 -7.20 -2.82
CA HIS A 160 -5.34 -5.80 -2.52
C HIS A 160 -4.59 -5.24 -1.31
N SER A 161 -4.75 -3.95 -1.01
CA SER A 161 -3.98 -3.25 0.03
C SER A 161 -3.92 -3.90 1.41
N ALA A 162 -5.05 -4.41 1.92
CA ALA A 162 -5.11 -5.12 3.21
C ALA A 162 -4.33 -6.47 3.24
N THR A 163 -3.69 -6.84 2.14
CA THR A 163 -2.78 -7.99 2.05
C THR A 163 -1.31 -7.59 2.10
N LEU A 164 -1.02 -6.29 2.24
CA LEU A 164 0.28 -5.73 2.60
C LEU A 164 0.31 -5.36 4.10
N GLU A 165 1.49 -5.45 4.67
CA GLU A 165 1.86 -4.90 5.97
C GLU A 165 3.00 -3.90 5.78
N VAL A 166 3.06 -2.90 6.65
CA VAL A 166 4.16 -1.93 6.67
C VAL A 166 4.81 -1.88 8.05
N SER A 167 6.13 -1.79 8.08
CA SER A 167 6.90 -1.49 9.29
C SER A 167 7.60 -0.15 9.12
N TRP A 168 7.22 0.83 9.94
CA TRP A 168 7.86 2.14 9.94
C TRP A 168 9.16 2.12 10.72
N LEU A 169 10.19 2.70 10.12
CA LEU A 169 11.52 2.85 10.67
C LEU A 169 11.75 4.31 11.07
N ASN A 170 12.42 4.52 12.19
CA ASN A 170 12.98 5.83 12.50
C ASN A 170 14.04 6.15 11.45
N ALA A 171 13.83 7.23 10.71
CA ALA A 171 14.79 7.78 9.74
C ALA A 171 15.87 8.59 10.46
#